data_AF-A0A538A920-F1
#
_entry.id   AF-A0A538A920-F1
#
_cell.length_a   1.000
_cell.length_b   1.000
_cell.length_c   1.000
_cell.angle_alpha   90.00
_cell.angle_beta   90.00
_cell.angle_gamma   90.00
#
_symmetry.space_group_name_H-M   'P 1'
#
loop_
_entity.id
_entity.type
_entity.pdbx_description
1 polymer ?
#
loop_
_entity_poly.entity_id
_entity_poly.type
_entity_poly.pdbx_seq_one_letter_code
_entity_poly.pdbx_strand_id
1 'polypeptide(L)'
;MSFLPGRSFDFAVSARFAAQLVGLLSADPLPAATLLNVNCPAGEPQGIEVTRLGKRLYNDELRLVDEDGDGRRRYQIYGFEPSFEDEPGTDLAAVARRRISLTPVHFDLTDREGLGRLRDWDLEAMLRAAMTGAA
;
A
#
# COMPACT_ATOMS: atom_id res chain seq x y z
N MET A 1 7.17 6.14 9.98
CA MET A 1 8.01 7.35 9.80
C MET A 1 7.19 8.55 10.23
N SER A 2 7.48 9.15 11.38
CA SER A 2 6.90 10.44 11.78
C SER A 2 7.78 11.58 11.31
N PHE A 3 7.17 12.68 10.85
CA PHE A 3 7.87 13.95 10.63
C PHE A 3 8.25 14.54 11.99
N LEU A 4 9.43 14.17 12.49
CA LEU A 4 10.00 14.73 13.71
C LEU A 4 10.70 16.05 13.34
N PRO A 5 10.32 17.19 13.96
CA PRO A 5 11.06 18.44 13.81
C PRO A 5 12.55 18.21 14.14
N GLY A 6 13.45 18.72 13.29
CA GLY A 6 14.91 18.61 13.50
C GLY A 6 15.65 17.56 12.67
N ARG A 7 14.96 16.74 11.85
CA ARG A 7 15.62 15.92 10.82
C ARG A 7 15.74 16.68 9.50
N SER A 8 16.95 16.83 8.99
CA SER A 8 17.18 17.29 7.62
C SER A 8 16.90 16.14 6.65
N PHE A 9 16.09 16.41 5.63
CA PHE A 9 15.81 15.46 4.55
C PHE A 9 16.44 16.00 3.27
N ASP A 10 17.24 15.17 2.60
CA ASP A 10 17.77 15.47 1.27
C ASP A 10 16.90 14.77 0.21
N PHE A 11 16.23 15.57 -0.61
CA PHE A 11 15.39 15.10 -1.71
C PHE A 11 16.05 15.29 -3.07
N ALA A 12 17.30 15.73 -3.15
CA ALA A 12 17.92 16.11 -4.41
C ALA A 12 18.02 14.92 -5.38
N VAL A 13 18.40 13.73 -4.88
CA VAL A 13 18.47 12.51 -5.69
C VAL A 13 17.08 12.06 -6.13
N SER A 14 16.11 11.98 -5.22
CA SER A 14 14.76 11.53 -5.53
C SER A 14 14.05 12.48 -6.50
N ALA A 15 14.22 13.79 -6.36
CA ALA A 15 13.65 14.78 -7.26
C ALA A 15 14.21 14.68 -8.68
N ARG A 16 15.54 14.55 -8.84
CA ARG A 16 16.16 14.37 -10.16
C ARG A 16 15.73 13.06 -10.82
N PHE A 17 15.72 11.98 -10.05
CA PHE A 17 15.26 10.68 -10.53
C PHE A 17 13.79 10.73 -10.98
N ALA A 18 12.91 11.31 -10.16
CA ALA A 18 11.49 11.44 -10.49
C ALA A 18 11.28 12.27 -11.76
N ALA A 19 12.03 13.36 -11.95
CA ALA A 19 11.94 14.17 -13.18
C ALA A 19 12.32 13.38 -14.44
N GLN A 20 13.39 12.57 -14.38
CA GLN A 20 13.79 11.70 -15.49
C GLN A 20 12.75 10.61 -15.76
N LEU A 21 12.22 10.00 -14.69
CA LEU A 21 11.20 8.96 -14.79
C LEU A 21 9.90 9.48 -15.43
N VAL A 22 9.46 10.69 -15.05
CA VAL A 22 8.30 11.34 -15.68
C VAL A 22 8.56 11.62 -17.17
N GLY A 23 9.75 12.07 -17.52
CA GLY A 23 10.15 12.26 -18.91
C GLY A 23 10.06 10.96 -19.73
N LEU A 24 10.56 9.85 -19.17
CA LEU A 24 10.47 8.53 -19.78
C LEU A 24 9.00 8.09 -19.96
N LEU A 25 8.18 8.18 -18.91
CA LEU A 25 6.77 7.80 -18.93
C LEU A 25 5.92 8.65 -19.89
N SER A 26 6.35 9.89 -20.15
CA SER A 26 5.70 10.74 -21.15
C SER A 26 6.00 10.29 -22.58
N ALA A 27 7.14 9.64 -22.82
CA ALA A 27 7.55 9.15 -24.13
C ALA A 27 7.10 7.69 -24.37
N ASP A 28 7.11 6.87 -23.33
CA ASP A 28 6.74 5.46 -23.34
C ASP A 28 5.83 5.16 -22.12
N PRO A 29 4.52 5.40 -22.24
CA PRO A 29 3.59 5.27 -21.13
C PRO A 29 3.33 3.81 -20.75
N LEU A 30 3.09 3.59 -19.46
CA LEU A 30 2.60 2.31 -18.96
C LEU A 30 1.18 2.01 -19.49
N PRO A 31 0.74 0.73 -19.42
CA PRO A 31 -0.63 0.36 -19.78
C PRO A 31 -1.68 1.26 -19.11
N ALA A 32 -2.81 1.45 -19.79
CA ALA A 32 -3.91 2.26 -19.29
C ALA A 32 -4.35 1.82 -17.87
N ALA A 33 -4.83 2.78 -17.08
CA ALA A 33 -5.24 2.58 -15.68
C ALA A 33 -4.14 2.07 -14.73
N THR A 34 -2.86 2.21 -15.11
CA THR A 34 -1.71 1.96 -14.24
C THR A 34 -1.28 3.24 -13.52
N LEU A 35 -1.14 3.17 -12.20
CA LEU A 35 -0.36 4.10 -11.39
C LEU A 35 1.03 3.54 -11.15
N LEU A 36 2.04 4.39 -11.07
CA LEU A 36 3.37 3.98 -10.62
C LEU A 36 3.64 4.55 -9.23
N ASN A 37 3.71 3.66 -8.23
CA ASN A 37 4.14 4.02 -6.88
C ASN A 37 5.67 3.98 -6.82
N VAL A 38 6.29 5.05 -6.30
CA VAL A 38 7.75 5.22 -6.24
C VAL A 38 8.15 5.53 -4.81
N ASN A 39 9.03 4.73 -4.20
CA ASN A 39 9.60 5.01 -2.89
C ASN A 39 11.11 5.16 -2.98
N CYS A 40 11.65 6.24 -2.42
CA CYS A 40 13.08 6.48 -2.33
C CYS A 40 13.56 6.25 -0.90
N PRO A 41 14.64 5.48 -0.69
CA PRO A 41 15.25 5.34 0.64
C PRO A 41 15.90 6.66 1.06
N ALA A 42 16.07 6.84 2.37
CA ALA A 42 16.85 7.96 2.89
C ALA A 42 18.35 7.76 2.58
N GLY A 43 19.05 8.86 2.31
CA GLY A 43 20.48 8.84 1.94
C GLY A 43 20.70 8.48 0.48
N GLU A 44 21.88 7.95 0.16
CA GLU A 44 22.25 7.56 -1.20
C GLU A 44 21.66 6.18 -1.56
N PRO A 45 20.82 6.08 -2.60
CA PRO A 45 20.28 4.81 -3.06
C PRO A 45 21.37 3.91 -3.67
N GLN A 46 21.32 2.61 -3.38
CA GLN A 46 22.25 1.59 -3.88
C GLN A 46 21.76 0.91 -5.17
N GLY A 47 20.61 1.31 -5.68
CA GLY A 47 20.06 0.79 -6.93
C GLY A 47 18.55 1.03 -7.03
N ILE A 48 17.95 0.43 -8.06
CA ILE A 48 16.51 0.47 -8.34
C ILE A 48 15.99 -0.97 -8.40
N GLU A 49 14.77 -1.20 -7.94
CA GLU A 49 14.07 -2.48 -8.02
C GLU A 49 12.62 -2.26 -8.46
N VAL A 50 12.17 -3.04 -9.45
CA VAL A 50 10.76 -3.13 -9.80
C VAL A 50 10.11 -4.11 -8.84
N THR A 51 9.06 -3.68 -8.17
CA THR A 51 8.50 -4.36 -7.01
C THR A 51 7.01 -4.58 -7.15
N ARG A 52 6.47 -5.48 -6.32
CA ARG A 52 5.04 -5.54 -6.02
C ARG A 52 4.72 -4.81 -4.72
N LEU A 53 3.44 -4.51 -4.50
CA LEU A 53 2.98 -3.89 -3.27
C LEU A 53 3.19 -4.86 -2.09
N GLY A 54 4.00 -4.45 -1.11
CA GLY A 54 4.18 -5.18 0.13
C GLY A 54 2.98 -5.05 1.06
N LYS A 55 2.77 -6.04 1.93
CA LYS A 55 1.76 -5.97 2.98
C LYS A 55 2.39 -5.39 4.24
N ARG A 56 1.89 -4.23 4.69
CA ARG A 56 2.18 -3.72 6.03
C ARG A 56 1.19 -4.32 7.00
N LEU A 57 1.71 -5.01 8.02
CA LEU A 57 0.90 -5.50 9.13
C LEU A 57 0.78 -4.36 10.16
N TYR A 58 -0.35 -3.68 10.14
CA TYR A 58 -0.70 -2.69 11.15
C TYR A 58 -1.39 -3.40 12.31
N ASN A 59 -0.66 -3.67 13.38
CA ASN A 59 -1.25 -4.04 14.66
C ASN A 59 -1.62 -2.75 15.40
N ASP A 60 -2.61 -2.03 14.88
CA ASP A 60 -3.02 -0.75 15.44
C ASP A 60 -3.66 -0.95 16.81
N GLU A 61 -3.13 -0.27 17.83
CA GLU A 61 -3.74 -0.17 19.15
C GLU A 61 -4.40 1.19 19.29
N LEU A 62 -5.67 1.20 19.72
CA LEU A 62 -6.39 2.42 20.07
C LEU A 62 -6.13 2.73 21.55
N ARG A 63 -5.20 3.65 21.81
CA ARG A 63 -4.85 4.06 23.19
C ARG A 63 -5.55 5.35 23.56
N LEU A 64 -6.32 5.36 24.65
CA LEU A 64 -6.82 6.61 25.26
C LEU A 64 -5.62 7.37 25.86
N VAL A 65 -5.40 8.60 25.41
CA VAL A 65 -4.27 9.43 25.86
C VAL A 65 -4.70 10.61 26.72
N ASP A 66 -5.97 11.00 26.65
CA ASP A 66 -6.52 12.15 27.37
C ASP A 66 -8.05 12.03 27.46
N GLU A 67 -8.63 12.38 28.60
CA GLU A 67 -10.08 12.54 28.81
C GLU A 67 -10.28 13.81 29.63
N ASP A 68 -10.96 14.81 29.05
CA ASP A 68 -11.17 16.09 29.73
C ASP A 68 -12.35 16.03 30.73
N GLY A 69 -12.47 17.07 31.54
CA GLY A 69 -13.52 17.17 32.56
C GLY A 69 -14.94 17.24 32.02
N ASP A 70 -15.11 17.52 30.72
CA ASP A 70 -16.39 17.56 30.01
C ASP A 70 -16.69 16.22 29.30
N GLY A 71 -15.84 15.20 29.49
CA GLY A 71 -16.01 13.85 28.96
C GLY A 71 -15.54 13.65 27.53
N ARG A 72 -14.78 14.59 26.94
CA ARG A 72 -14.19 14.39 25.61
C ARG A 72 -12.94 13.53 25.73
N ARG A 73 -12.89 12.49 24.89
CA ARG A 73 -11.79 11.52 24.86
C ARG A 73 -10.91 11.71 23.64
N ARG A 74 -9.60 11.68 23.85
CA ARG A 74 -8.58 11.70 22.80
C ARG A 74 -7.90 10.35 22.75
N TYR A 75 -7.94 9.73 21.57
CA TYR A 75 -7.27 8.47 21.32
C TYR A 75 -6.10 8.68 20.37
N GLN A 76 -5.04 7.92 20.58
CA GLN A 76 -3.92 7.79 19.66
C GLN A 76 -3.98 6.38 19.05
N ILE A 77 -3.95 6.32 17.72
CA ILE A 77 -3.98 5.07 16.95
C ILE A 77 -2.58 4.81 16.43
N TYR A 78 -1.64 4.36 17.26
CA TYR A 78 -0.28 3.94 16.86
C TYR A 78 0.36 3.20 18.05
N GLY A 79 0.30 1.87 18.07
CA GLY A 79 0.82 1.05 19.18
C GLY A 79 2.22 0.47 18.93
N PHE A 80 2.59 0.25 17.67
CA PHE A 80 3.77 -0.54 17.32
C PHE A 80 4.56 0.08 16.17
N GLU A 81 5.88 -0.15 16.16
CA GLU A 81 6.66 0.00 14.92
C GLU A 81 6.05 -0.93 13.87
N PRO A 82 5.66 -0.42 12.69
CA PRO A 82 5.10 -1.27 11.65
C PRO A 82 6.10 -2.37 11.34
N SER A 83 5.76 -3.61 11.66
CA SER A 83 6.50 -4.75 11.16
C SER A 83 6.13 -4.91 9.69
N PHE A 84 7.14 -5.16 8.87
CA PHE A 84 6.94 -5.64 7.52
C PHE A 84 7.50 -7.05 7.47
N GLU A 85 6.83 -7.94 6.75
CA GLU A 85 7.45 -9.18 6.34
C GLU A 85 8.55 -8.82 5.33
N ASP A 86 9.81 -9.25 5.56
CA ASP A 86 10.89 -9.11 4.58
C ASP A 86 10.62 -10.09 3.43
N GLU A 87 9.63 -9.73 2.63
CA GLU A 87 9.16 -10.51 1.52
C GLU A 87 9.89 -10.03 0.26
N PRO A 88 10.75 -10.87 -0.35
CA PRO A 88 11.54 -10.46 -1.51
C PRO A 88 10.67 -9.95 -2.67
N GLY A 89 11.15 -8.90 -3.33
CA GLY A 89 10.44 -8.25 -4.45
C GLY A 89 9.32 -7.30 -4.03
N THR A 90 9.13 -7.04 -2.73
CA THR A 90 8.21 -6.00 -2.26
C THR A 90 8.89 -4.63 -2.19
N ASP A 91 8.09 -3.57 -2.32
CA ASP A 91 8.54 -2.19 -2.16
C ASP A 91 9.19 -1.93 -0.78
N LEU A 92 8.65 -2.52 0.29
CA LEU A 92 9.20 -2.43 1.64
C LEU A 92 10.60 -3.05 1.72
N ALA A 93 10.76 -4.27 1.18
CA ALA A 93 12.06 -4.95 1.16
C ALA A 93 13.10 -4.19 0.32
N ALA A 94 12.71 -3.62 -0.82
CA ALA A 94 13.60 -2.81 -1.65
C ALA A 94 14.09 -1.55 -0.92
N VAL A 95 13.19 -0.81 -0.27
CA VAL A 95 13.55 0.39 0.51
C VAL A 95 14.42 0.04 1.71
N ALA A 96 14.12 -1.07 2.41
CA ALA A 96 14.94 -1.57 3.52
C ALA A 96 16.38 -1.89 3.08
N ARG A 97 16.55 -2.35 1.84
CA ARG A 97 17.86 -2.62 1.20
C ARG A 97 18.48 -1.39 0.51
N ARG A 98 18.00 -0.17 0.84
CA ARG A 98 18.44 1.11 0.26
C ARG A 98 18.31 1.18 -1.26
N ARG A 99 17.29 0.56 -1.84
CA ARG A 99 16.97 0.68 -3.28
C ARG A 99 15.73 1.53 -3.48
N ILE A 100 15.67 2.27 -4.58
CA ILE A 100 14.43 2.92 -5.04
C ILE A 100 13.48 1.83 -5.50
N SER A 101 12.25 1.82 -4.99
CA SER A 101 11.22 0.88 -5.43
C SER A 101 10.29 1.52 -6.46
N LEU A 102 9.94 0.75 -7.49
CA LEU A 102 8.99 1.10 -8.53
C LEU A 102 7.90 0.02 -8.58
N THR A 103 6.71 0.33 -8.10
CA THR A 103 5.58 -0.60 -8.04
C THR A 103 4.48 -0.14 -8.99
N PRO A 104 4.25 -0.82 -10.13
CA PRO A 104 3.05 -0.59 -10.92
C PRO A 104 1.84 -1.11 -10.16
N VAL A 105 0.82 -0.26 -10.01
CA VAL A 105 -0.44 -0.55 -9.31
C VAL A 105 -1.61 -0.28 -10.24
N HIS A 106 -2.65 -1.09 -10.14
CA HIS A 106 -3.86 -0.96 -10.93
C HIS A 106 -5.06 -0.69 -10.03
N PHE A 107 -6.04 0.09 -10.51
CA PHE A 107 -7.25 0.43 -9.74
C PHE A 107 -8.36 -0.64 -9.80
N ASP A 108 -8.31 -1.52 -10.80
CA ASP A 108 -9.22 -2.68 -10.88
C ASP A 108 -8.86 -3.69 -9.79
N LEU A 109 -9.60 -3.63 -8.69
CA LEU A 109 -9.53 -4.56 -7.57
C LEU A 109 -10.44 -5.78 -7.79
N THR A 110 -11.07 -5.90 -8.96
CA THR A 110 -11.92 -7.04 -9.27
C THR A 110 -11.08 -8.31 -9.37
N ASP A 111 -11.33 -9.25 -8.47
CA ASP A 111 -10.79 -10.60 -8.59
C ASP A 111 -11.45 -11.33 -9.76
N ARG A 112 -10.77 -11.31 -10.92
CA ARG A 112 -11.29 -11.90 -12.16
C ARG A 112 -11.38 -13.43 -12.09
N GLU A 113 -10.51 -14.07 -11.31
CA GLU A 113 -10.59 -15.51 -11.05
C GLU A 113 -11.80 -15.81 -10.15
N GLY A 114 -11.96 -15.01 -9.08
CA GLY A 114 -13.13 -15.06 -8.19
C GLY A 114 -14.46 -14.87 -8.92
N LEU A 115 -14.52 -13.98 -9.92
CA LEU A 115 -15.70 -13.83 -10.79
C LEU A 115 -16.04 -15.14 -11.51
N GLY A 116 -15.04 -15.82 -12.08
CA GLY A 116 -15.24 -17.13 -12.70
C GLY A 116 -15.79 -18.12 -11.69
N ARG A 117 -15.17 -18.18 -10.51
CA ARG A 117 -15.58 -19.09 -9.45
C ARG A 117 -17.02 -18.89 -8.97
N LEU A 118 -17.46 -17.64 -8.85
CA LEU A 118 -18.84 -17.32 -8.47
C LEU A 118 -19.86 -17.65 -9.56
N ARG A 119 -19.48 -17.53 -10.84
CA ARG A 119 -20.35 -17.89 -11.98
C ARG A 119 -20.61 -19.39 -12.08
N ASP A 120 -19.70 -20.21 -11.56
CA ASP A 120 -19.85 -21.66 -11.53
C ASP A 120 -20.85 -22.14 -10.45
N TRP A 121 -21.26 -21.26 -9.53
CA TRP A 121 -22.21 -21.62 -8.47
C TRP A 121 -23.65 -21.49 -8.98
N ASP A 122 -24.53 -22.41 -8.58
CA ASP A 122 -25.97 -22.28 -8.84
C ASP A 122 -26.61 -21.32 -7.82
N LEU A 123 -26.26 -20.03 -7.96
CA LEU A 123 -26.74 -18.96 -7.09
C LEU A 123 -28.26 -18.78 -7.20
N GLU A 124 -28.85 -19.13 -8.34
CA GLU A 124 -30.28 -19.10 -8.56
C GLU A 124 -31.01 -20.18 -7.76
N ALA A 125 -30.44 -21.39 -7.65
CA ALA A 125 -30.98 -22.41 -6.74
C ALA A 125 -30.87 -21.98 -5.28
N MET A 126 -29.75 -21.38 -4.88
CA MET A 126 -29.58 -20.84 -3.53
C MET A 126 -30.64 -19.77 -3.22
N LEU A 127 -30.90 -18.84 -4.15
CA LEU A 127 -31.93 -17.82 -4.00
C LEU A 127 -33.33 -18.43 -3.87
N ARG A 128 -33.67 -19.43 -4.70
CA ARG A 128 -34.96 -20.13 -4.61
C ARG A 128 -35.16 -20.80 -3.25
N ALA A 129 -34.13 -21.46 -2.71
CA ALA A 129 -34.20 -22.08 -1.38
C ALA A 129 -34.39 -21.05 -0.25
N ALA A 130 -33.67 -19.92 -0.33
CA ALA A 130 -33.83 -18.83 0.64
C ALA A 130 -35.24 -18.21 0.62
N MET A 131 -35.87 -18.11 -0.55
CA MET A 131 -37.22 -17.55 -0.70
C MET A 131 -38.33 -18.46 -0.18
N THR A 132 -38.14 -19.78 -0.18
CA THR A 132 -39.15 -20.74 0.28
C THR A 132 -39.09 -21.03 1.78
N GLY A 133 -38.09 -20.49 2.50
CA GLY A 133 -37.91 -20.73 3.93
C GLY A 133 -37.50 -22.16 4.29
N ALA A 134 -37.11 -22.96 3.30
CA ALA A 134 -36.60 -24.30 3.50
C ALA A 134 -35.09 -24.21 3.79
N ALA A 135 -34.74 -24.15 5.08
CA ALA A 135 -33.41 -24.47 5.57
C ALA A 135 -33.27 -25.98 5.78
#